data_AF-A0A1J4JP31-F1
#
_entry.id   AF-A0A1J4JP31-F1
#
_cell.length_a   1.000
_cell.length_b   1.000
_cell.length_c   1.000
_cell.angle_alpha   90.00
_cell.angle_beta   90.00
_cell.angle_gamma   90.00
#
_symmetry.space_group_name_H-M   'P 1'
#
loop_
_entity.id
_entity.type
_entity.pdbx_description
1 polymer ?
#
loop_
_entity_poly.entity_id
_entity_poly.type
_entity_poly.pdbx_seq_one_letter_code
_entity_poly.pdbx_strand_id
1 'polypeptide(L)'
;MKSSTTEMTSSGHMSSSDNFTSLSNSGYGGMIEKSSMKKLRNLLFFYFNYVDFLDYNFKIMHKVVTIFRLLQFLGSSFLSGSNIFWVDGTVSKKAVSILSVFWYILPPEYRDDYGCIVVFLYTALFLLYYILIYAAAFYLKNSGKVSNKLCVFTLIFSGTFGYLYQPIVSEFCGELILNMINNRTFDVSDFIAIATSFVCFAAMFGLLKKLLEFQF
;
A
#
# COMPACT_ATOMS: atom_id res chain seq x y z
N MET A 1 3.46 -71.90 51.23
CA MET A 1 4.24 -70.64 51.18
C MET A 1 3.60 -69.78 50.10
N LYS A 2 3.12 -68.58 50.49
CA LYS A 2 2.35 -67.58 49.71
C LYS A 2 0.95 -68.01 49.28
N SER A 3 -0.08 -67.18 49.27
CA SER A 3 -0.43 -65.91 49.95
C SER A 3 -1.82 -65.61 49.40
N SER A 4 -2.81 -65.38 50.27
CA SER A 4 -4.08 -64.76 49.91
C SER A 4 -3.85 -63.42 49.21
N THR A 5 -4.81 -62.92 48.43
CA THR A 5 -5.69 -61.83 48.89
C THR A 5 -6.57 -61.31 47.73
N THR A 6 -7.87 -61.40 48.00
CA THR A 6 -9.01 -60.67 47.45
C THR A 6 -8.70 -59.24 47.00
N GLU A 7 -8.95 -58.94 45.72
CA GLU A 7 -8.97 -57.56 45.23
C GLU A 7 -10.29 -56.90 45.66
N MET A 8 -10.20 -55.94 46.59
CA MET A 8 -11.26 -54.97 46.85
C MET A 8 -11.09 -53.78 45.91
N THR A 9 -12.12 -53.51 45.12
CA THR A 9 -12.30 -52.31 44.30
C THR A 9 -12.27 -51.06 45.16
N SER A 10 -11.21 -50.26 45.01
CA SER A 10 -11.11 -48.88 45.48
C SER A 10 -11.64 -47.95 44.39
N SER A 11 -12.78 -47.32 44.64
CA SER A 11 -13.35 -46.24 43.85
C SER A 11 -12.50 -44.97 44.02
N GLY A 12 -11.53 -44.80 43.12
CA GLY A 12 -10.74 -43.57 43.00
C GLY A 12 -11.58 -42.45 42.37
N HIS A 13 -11.72 -41.34 43.10
CA HIS A 13 -12.20 -40.06 42.62
C HIS A 13 -11.50 -39.66 41.30
N MET A 14 -12.22 -39.68 40.18
CA MET A 14 -11.84 -38.90 39.00
C MET A 14 -12.08 -37.43 39.32
N SER A 15 -11.02 -36.77 39.81
CA SER A 15 -10.90 -35.32 39.74
C SER A 15 -10.93 -34.95 38.26
N SER A 16 -12.04 -34.35 37.82
CA SER A 16 -12.12 -33.65 36.55
C SER A 16 -11.01 -32.62 36.52
N SER A 17 -9.94 -32.92 35.78
CA SER A 17 -8.97 -31.94 35.34
C SER A 17 -9.71 -30.99 34.40
N ASP A 18 -10.23 -29.91 34.98
CA ASP A 18 -10.69 -28.74 34.25
C ASP A 18 -9.58 -28.31 33.29
N ASN A 19 -9.88 -28.43 32.00
CA ASN A 19 -9.04 -27.92 30.91
C ASN A 19 -8.95 -26.39 31.03
N PHE A 20 -8.01 -25.93 31.85
CA PHE A 20 -7.61 -24.53 32.05
C PHE A 20 -6.78 -24.02 30.86
N THR A 21 -7.30 -24.16 29.64
CA THR A 21 -6.66 -23.64 28.41
C THR A 21 -7.66 -23.06 27.41
N SER A 22 -8.93 -22.84 27.80
CA SER A 22 -9.93 -22.12 26.98
C SER A 22 -10.41 -20.79 27.60
N LEU A 23 -9.74 -20.30 28.65
CA LEU A 23 -10.18 -19.16 29.45
C LEU A 23 -9.35 -17.88 29.21
N SER A 24 -9.23 -17.45 27.95
CA SER A 24 -8.74 -16.11 27.62
C SER A 24 -9.57 -15.36 26.59
N ASN A 25 -10.82 -15.79 26.32
CA ASN A 25 -11.67 -15.09 25.36
C ASN A 25 -13.19 -15.09 25.65
N SER A 26 -13.62 -15.48 26.85
CA SER A 26 -15.07 -15.60 27.18
C SER A 26 -15.57 -14.78 28.38
N GLY A 27 -14.69 -14.03 29.08
CA GLY A 27 -15.05 -13.37 30.35
C GLY A 27 -15.40 -11.87 30.29
N TYR A 28 -15.11 -11.17 29.19
CA TYR A 28 -15.53 -9.79 28.98
C TYR A 28 -16.50 -9.79 27.80
N GLY A 29 -17.80 -9.77 28.10
CA GLY A 29 -18.87 -9.65 27.12
C GLY A 29 -18.59 -8.50 26.15
N GLY A 30 -19.17 -8.57 24.94
CA GLY A 30 -18.97 -7.65 23.81
C GLY A 30 -19.32 -6.16 24.05
N MET A 31 -18.95 -5.58 25.19
CA MET A 31 -19.14 -4.21 25.66
C MET A 31 -17.96 -3.30 25.36
N ILE A 32 -16.83 -3.80 24.86
CA ILE A 32 -15.83 -2.95 24.20
C ILE A 32 -15.88 -3.25 22.72
N GLU A 33 -16.73 -2.50 22.01
CA GLU A 33 -16.78 -2.59 20.57
C GLU A 33 -15.38 -2.31 20.01
N LYS A 34 -14.77 -3.31 19.36
CA LYS A 34 -13.50 -3.11 18.65
C LYS A 34 -13.72 -1.95 17.68
N SER A 35 -12.96 -0.86 17.86
CA SER A 35 -13.00 0.30 16.96
C SER A 35 -13.03 -0.15 15.50
N SER A 36 -13.90 0.48 14.69
CA SER A 36 -14.07 0.16 13.28
C SER A 36 -12.75 0.13 12.50
N MET A 37 -11.79 0.98 12.90
CA MET A 37 -10.44 0.99 12.33
C MET A 37 -9.66 -0.31 12.65
N LYS A 38 -9.81 -0.86 13.85
CA LYS A 38 -9.18 -2.14 14.24
C LYS A 38 -9.81 -3.30 13.47
N LYS A 39 -11.14 -3.28 13.27
CA LYS A 39 -11.86 -4.28 12.46
C LYS A 39 -11.37 -4.26 11.01
N LEU A 40 -11.28 -3.08 10.40
CA LEU A 40 -10.82 -2.89 9.02
C LEU A 40 -9.35 -3.31 8.83
N ARG A 41 -8.48 -2.95 9.78
CA ARG A 41 -7.08 -3.36 9.78
C ARG A 41 -6.94 -4.88 9.79
N ASN A 42 -7.66 -5.56 10.68
CA ASN A 42 -7.58 -7.01 10.81
C ASN A 42 -8.06 -7.72 9.55
N LEU A 43 -9.09 -7.17 8.89
CA LEU A 43 -9.57 -7.64 7.58
C LEU A 43 -8.48 -7.58 6.51
N LEU A 44 -7.84 -6.41 6.36
CA LEU A 44 -6.75 -6.24 5.41
C LEU A 44 -5.56 -7.14 5.73
N PHE A 45 -5.21 -7.28 7.00
CA PHE A 45 -4.14 -8.16 7.43
C PHE A 45 -4.39 -9.62 7.00
N PHE A 46 -5.60 -10.14 7.21
CA PHE A 46 -5.95 -11.47 6.73
C PHE A 46 -5.88 -11.59 5.21
N TYR A 47 -6.29 -10.55 4.49
CA TYR A 47 -6.18 -10.52 3.04
C TYR A 47 -4.74 -10.55 2.55
N PHE A 48 -3.84 -9.73 3.10
CA PHE A 48 -2.44 -9.73 2.71
C PHE A 48 -1.74 -11.04 3.07
N ASN A 49 -1.98 -11.62 4.26
CA ASN A 49 -1.45 -12.95 4.58
C ASN A 49 -1.95 -14.04 3.62
N TYR A 50 -3.22 -13.95 3.21
CA TYR A 50 -3.77 -14.87 2.23
C TYR A 50 -3.08 -14.72 0.86
N VAL A 51 -2.80 -13.48 0.45
CA VAL A 51 -2.06 -13.18 -0.78
C VAL A 51 -0.61 -13.66 -0.69
N ASP A 52 0.07 -13.45 0.44
CA ASP A 52 1.47 -13.85 0.66
C ASP A 52 1.64 -15.38 0.73
N PHE A 53 0.61 -16.10 1.17
CA PHE A 53 0.59 -17.56 1.12
C PHE A 53 0.59 -18.11 -0.33
N LEU A 54 0.16 -17.30 -1.30
CA LEU A 54 0.25 -17.67 -2.70
C LEU A 54 1.68 -17.40 -3.17
N ASP A 55 2.48 -18.47 -3.27
CA ASP A 55 3.91 -18.46 -3.62
C ASP A 55 4.21 -18.05 -5.09
N TYR A 56 3.69 -16.88 -5.50
CA TYR A 56 3.92 -16.31 -6.81
C TYR A 56 5.24 -15.52 -6.83
N ASN A 57 6.24 -16.07 -7.51
CA ASN A 57 7.56 -15.47 -7.62
C ASN A 57 7.73 -14.64 -8.91
N PHE A 58 7.51 -13.33 -8.83
CA PHE A 58 7.67 -12.40 -9.97
C PHE A 58 9.10 -11.82 -10.10
N LYS A 59 10.13 -12.66 -10.07
CA LYS A 59 11.55 -12.22 -10.06
C LYS A 59 11.93 -11.33 -11.24
N ILE A 60 11.46 -11.67 -12.45
CA ILE A 60 11.75 -10.90 -13.67
C ILE A 60 11.09 -9.51 -13.58
N MET A 61 9.83 -9.45 -13.17
CA MET A 61 9.10 -8.19 -12.98
C MET A 61 9.82 -7.27 -11.99
N HIS A 62 10.23 -7.81 -10.83
CA HIS A 62 10.95 -7.02 -9.83
C HIS A 62 12.28 -6.48 -10.36
N LYS A 63 13.06 -7.27 -11.12
CA LYS A 63 14.30 -6.78 -11.76
C LYS A 63 14.02 -5.61 -12.70
N VAL A 64 12.99 -5.71 -13.55
CA VAL A 64 12.61 -4.63 -14.48
C VAL A 64 12.20 -3.39 -13.69
N VAL A 65 11.35 -3.55 -12.68
CA VAL A 65 10.89 -2.45 -11.82
C VAL A 65 12.06 -1.76 -11.10
N THR A 66 13.04 -2.51 -10.61
CA THR A 66 14.25 -1.94 -9.99
C THR A 66 15.04 -1.08 -10.98
N ILE A 67 15.19 -1.50 -12.24
CA ILE A 67 15.87 -0.71 -13.27
C ILE A 67 15.12 0.59 -13.53
N PHE A 68 13.79 0.53 -13.71
CA PHE A 68 12.97 1.73 -13.88
C PHE A 68 13.07 2.67 -12.68
N ARG A 69 13.15 2.12 -11.46
CA ARG A 69 13.32 2.94 -10.26
C ARG A 69 14.68 3.64 -10.21
N LEU A 70 15.76 2.96 -10.60
CA LEU A 70 17.07 3.60 -10.72
C LEU A 70 17.03 4.71 -11.77
N LEU A 71 16.35 4.48 -12.88
CA LEU A 71 16.16 5.49 -13.91
C LEU A 71 15.36 6.71 -13.40
N GLN A 72 14.34 6.50 -12.58
CA GLN A 72 13.60 7.60 -11.94
C GLN A 72 14.49 8.44 -11.02
N PHE A 73 15.32 7.81 -10.19
CA PHE A 73 16.26 8.55 -9.32
C PHE A 73 17.31 9.34 -10.12
N LEU A 74 17.81 8.74 -11.20
CA LEU A 74 18.71 9.44 -12.12
C LEU A 74 17.98 10.60 -12.81
N GLY A 75 16.75 10.38 -13.26
CA GLY A 75 15.88 11.38 -13.88
C GLY A 75 15.67 12.61 -13.01
N SER A 76 15.35 12.42 -11.72
CA SER A 76 15.20 13.51 -10.74
C SER A 76 16.47 14.32 -10.51
N SER A 77 17.63 13.74 -10.78
CA SER A 77 18.90 14.45 -10.67
C SER A 77 19.15 15.41 -11.83
N PHE A 78 18.50 15.22 -12.99
CA PHE A 78 18.70 16.07 -14.17
C PHE A 78 17.93 17.40 -14.13
N LEU A 79 16.99 17.58 -13.20
CA LEU A 79 16.16 18.79 -13.07
C LEU A 79 15.60 19.25 -14.42
N SER A 80 14.95 18.34 -15.16
CA SER A 80 14.54 18.57 -16.55
C SER A 80 13.57 19.74 -16.74
N GLY A 81 12.84 20.15 -15.69
CA GLY A 81 11.95 21.32 -15.70
C GLY A 81 12.63 22.66 -15.42
N SER A 82 13.91 22.68 -15.04
CA SER A 82 14.58 23.92 -14.64
C SER A 82 15.17 24.69 -15.82
N ASN A 83 14.66 25.91 -16.05
CA ASN A 83 15.23 26.86 -17.01
C ASN A 83 16.60 27.41 -16.59
N ILE A 84 17.03 27.17 -15.34
CA ILE A 84 18.35 27.59 -14.84
C ILE A 84 19.44 26.68 -15.42
N PHE A 85 19.18 25.38 -15.48
CA PHE A 85 20.14 24.40 -16.01
C PHE A 85 19.95 24.15 -17.50
N TRP A 86 18.71 24.24 -18.00
CA TRP A 86 18.36 23.97 -19.40
C TRP A 86 17.73 25.19 -20.04
N VAL A 87 18.54 25.98 -20.75
CA VAL A 87 18.09 27.21 -21.42
C VAL A 87 17.15 26.89 -22.58
N ASP A 88 16.06 27.67 -22.67
CA ASP A 88 15.07 27.59 -23.75
C ASP A 88 15.68 27.70 -25.15
N GLY A 89 15.14 26.93 -26.09
CA GLY A 89 15.59 26.93 -27.49
C GLY A 89 16.93 26.22 -27.76
N THR A 90 17.61 25.71 -26.73
CA THR A 90 18.85 24.94 -26.92
C THR A 90 18.59 23.48 -27.28
N VAL A 91 19.49 22.88 -28.07
CA VAL A 91 19.46 21.44 -28.39
C VAL A 91 19.51 20.59 -27.12
N SER A 92 20.25 21.05 -26.11
CA SER A 92 20.36 20.41 -24.79
C SER A 92 19.02 20.30 -24.08
N LYS A 93 18.21 21.37 -24.04
CA LYS A 93 16.87 21.33 -23.44
C LYS A 93 15.95 20.36 -24.18
N LYS A 94 15.99 20.35 -25.51
CA LYS A 94 15.19 19.42 -26.32
C LYS A 94 15.57 17.95 -26.07
N ALA A 95 16.86 17.66 -25.95
CA ALA A 95 17.34 16.31 -25.64
C ALA A 95 16.86 15.85 -24.26
N VAL A 96 16.97 16.70 -23.25
CA VAL A 96 16.51 16.40 -21.88
C VAL A 96 14.99 16.29 -21.80
N SER A 97 14.25 17.12 -22.55
CA SER A 97 12.79 17.06 -22.66
C SER A 97 12.33 15.70 -23.21
N ILE A 98 12.95 15.21 -24.28
CA ILE A 98 12.66 13.88 -24.85
C ILE A 98 13.02 12.76 -23.86
N LEU A 99 14.20 12.87 -23.24
CA LEU A 99 14.69 11.84 -22.33
C LEU A 99 13.83 11.76 -21.05
N SER A 100 13.26 12.90 -20.62
CA SER A 100 12.42 12.99 -19.43
C SER A 100 11.14 12.15 -19.47
N VAL A 101 10.63 11.84 -20.66
CA VAL A 101 9.43 11.02 -20.84
C VAL A 101 9.64 9.60 -20.28
N PHE A 102 10.88 9.08 -20.34
CA PHE A 102 11.18 7.72 -19.88
C PHE A 102 11.05 7.54 -18.36
N TRP A 103 11.11 8.63 -17.58
CA TRP A 103 11.05 8.57 -16.13
C TRP A 103 9.90 9.38 -15.51
N TYR A 104 9.32 10.35 -16.23
CA TYR A 104 8.19 11.16 -15.74
C TYR A 104 6.88 11.03 -16.50
N ILE A 105 6.86 10.27 -17.60
CA ILE A 105 5.69 10.11 -18.51
C ILE A 105 5.33 11.41 -19.26
N LEU A 106 5.45 12.58 -18.63
CA LEU A 106 5.16 13.89 -19.20
C LEU A 106 6.44 14.72 -19.35
N PRO A 107 6.73 15.25 -20.56
CA PRO A 107 7.89 16.12 -20.75
C PRO A 107 7.65 17.49 -20.10
N PRO A 108 8.73 18.19 -19.67
CA PRO A 108 8.70 19.48 -18.98
C PRO A 108 7.76 20.52 -19.60
N GLU A 109 7.73 20.61 -20.93
CA GLU A 109 6.97 21.62 -21.68
C GLU A 109 5.45 21.56 -21.43
N TYR A 110 4.92 20.41 -21.02
CA TYR A 110 3.50 20.20 -20.77
C TYR A 110 3.16 20.08 -19.28
N ARG A 111 4.15 20.19 -18.38
CA ARG A 111 3.91 19.94 -16.95
C ARG A 111 3.10 21.03 -16.28
N ASP A 112 3.31 22.27 -16.68
CA ASP A 112 2.56 23.40 -16.12
C ASP A 112 1.06 23.29 -16.45
N ASP A 113 0.72 22.90 -17.67
CA ASP A 113 -0.68 22.81 -18.12
C ASP A 113 -1.38 21.51 -17.68
N TYR A 114 -0.65 20.38 -17.64
CA TYR A 114 -1.25 19.05 -17.45
C TYR A 114 -0.83 18.34 -16.16
N GLY A 115 0.10 18.91 -15.37
CA GLY A 115 0.59 18.29 -14.13
C GLY A 115 -0.53 18.01 -13.13
N CYS A 116 -1.46 18.95 -12.98
CA CYS A 116 -2.64 18.81 -12.12
C CYS A 116 -3.53 17.62 -12.54
N ILE A 117 -3.78 17.48 -13.84
CA ILE A 117 -4.58 16.40 -14.41
C ILE A 117 -3.92 15.03 -14.14
N VAL A 118 -2.60 14.95 -14.28
CA VAL A 118 -1.84 13.73 -13.99
C VAL A 118 -1.98 13.32 -12.52
N VAL A 119 -1.87 14.27 -11.59
CA VAL A 119 -2.02 14.01 -10.15
C VAL A 119 -3.43 13.53 -9.81
N PHE A 120 -4.48 14.11 -10.40
CA PHE A 120 -5.85 13.66 -10.20
C PHE A 120 -6.10 12.26 -10.75
N LEU A 121 -5.69 11.99 -12.00
CA LEU A 121 -5.87 10.71 -12.64
C LEU A 121 -5.18 9.59 -11.86
N TYR A 122 -3.97 9.86 -11.36
CA TYR A 122 -3.25 8.95 -10.48
C TYR A 122 -4.00 8.69 -9.18
N THR A 123 -4.44 9.76 -8.50
CA THR A 123 -5.11 9.63 -7.21
C THR A 123 -6.41 8.85 -7.34
N ALA A 124 -7.16 9.07 -8.42
CA ALA A 124 -8.36 8.30 -8.75
C ALA A 124 -8.07 6.81 -8.99
N LEU A 125 -7.01 6.49 -9.74
CA LEU A 125 -6.58 5.11 -9.99
C LEU A 125 -6.23 4.38 -8.68
N PHE A 126 -5.49 5.04 -7.79
CA PHE A 126 -5.10 4.46 -6.50
C PHE A 126 -6.28 4.31 -5.56
N LEU A 127 -7.20 5.28 -5.55
CA LEU A 127 -8.43 5.18 -4.77
C LEU A 127 -9.26 3.97 -5.22
N LEU A 128 -9.43 3.78 -6.54
CA LEU A 128 -10.09 2.61 -7.10
C LEU A 128 -9.41 1.30 -6.67
N TYR A 129 -8.07 1.27 -6.75
CA TYR A 129 -7.29 0.12 -6.30
C TYR A 129 -7.54 -0.21 -4.82
N TYR A 130 -7.57 0.79 -3.95
CA TYR A 130 -7.86 0.57 -2.53
C TYR A 130 -9.28 0.07 -2.30
N ILE A 131 -10.28 0.62 -2.98
CA ILE A 131 -11.66 0.11 -2.92
C ILE A 131 -11.70 -1.37 -3.28
N LEU A 132 -10.98 -1.79 -4.33
CA LEU A 132 -10.90 -3.20 -4.75
C LEU A 132 -10.29 -4.08 -3.66
N ILE A 133 -9.19 -3.66 -3.04
CA ILE A 133 -8.58 -4.42 -1.93
C ILE A 133 -9.53 -4.52 -0.74
N TYR A 134 -10.20 -3.41 -0.37
CA TYR A 134 -11.18 -3.43 0.72
C TYR A 134 -12.33 -4.39 0.41
N ALA A 135 -12.90 -4.33 -0.79
CA ALA A 135 -13.94 -5.24 -1.23
C ALA A 135 -13.47 -6.70 -1.18
N ALA A 136 -12.24 -6.98 -1.63
CA ALA A 136 -11.65 -8.31 -1.57
C ALA A 136 -11.45 -8.81 -0.13
N ALA A 137 -11.04 -7.94 0.79
CA ALA A 137 -10.87 -8.28 2.20
C ALA A 137 -12.23 -8.57 2.88
N PHE A 138 -13.28 -7.80 2.56
CA PHE A 138 -14.64 -8.08 3.03
C PHE A 138 -15.18 -9.40 2.45
N TYR A 139 -14.93 -9.66 1.16
CA TYR A 139 -15.32 -10.92 0.53
C TYR A 139 -14.59 -12.11 1.16
N LEU A 140 -13.30 -11.98 1.45
CA LEU A 140 -12.52 -13.02 2.14
C LEU A 140 -13.12 -13.37 3.51
N LYS A 141 -13.56 -12.37 4.28
CA LYS A 141 -14.19 -12.61 5.59
C LYS A 141 -15.51 -13.36 5.48
N ASN A 142 -16.31 -13.08 4.46
CA ASN A 142 -17.65 -13.65 4.33
C ASN A 142 -17.63 -15.03 3.64
N SER A 143 -16.77 -15.21 2.65
CA SER A 143 -16.72 -16.41 1.81
C SER A 143 -15.55 -17.35 2.12
N GLY A 144 -14.57 -16.90 2.92
CA GLY A 144 -13.38 -17.69 3.31
C GLY A 144 -12.38 -17.95 2.18
N LYS A 145 -12.67 -17.51 0.95
CA LYS A 145 -11.83 -17.66 -0.24
C LYS A 145 -11.93 -16.40 -1.09
N VAL A 146 -10.83 -16.04 -1.75
CA VAL A 146 -10.78 -14.97 -2.77
C VAL A 146 -10.27 -15.55 -4.07
N SER A 147 -10.69 -14.98 -5.20
CA SER A 147 -10.21 -15.38 -6.52
C SER A 147 -8.69 -15.18 -6.63
N ASN A 148 -7.97 -16.24 -7.02
CA ASN A 148 -6.52 -16.17 -7.28
C ASN A 148 -6.15 -15.06 -8.27
N LYS A 149 -7.02 -14.75 -9.24
CA LYS A 149 -6.79 -13.67 -10.21
C LYS A 149 -6.70 -12.30 -9.53
N LEU A 150 -7.53 -12.05 -8.52
CA LEU A 150 -7.50 -10.80 -7.76
C LEU A 150 -6.23 -10.72 -6.90
N CYS A 151 -5.79 -11.83 -6.32
CA CYS A 151 -4.55 -11.87 -5.55
C CYS A 151 -3.33 -11.61 -6.43
N VAL A 152 -3.25 -12.25 -7.60
CA VAL A 152 -2.19 -12.00 -8.60
C VAL A 152 -2.21 -10.54 -9.06
N PHE A 153 -3.40 -9.98 -9.33
CA PHE A 153 -3.54 -8.58 -9.69
C PHE A 153 -3.01 -7.65 -8.58
N THR A 154 -3.35 -7.89 -7.31
CA THR A 154 -2.85 -7.12 -6.16
C THR A 154 -1.32 -7.19 -6.04
N LEU A 155 -0.73 -8.36 -6.25
CA LEU A 155 0.73 -8.54 -6.22
C LEU A 155 1.42 -7.76 -7.35
N ILE A 156 0.90 -7.88 -8.58
CA ILE A 156 1.46 -7.18 -9.74
C ILE A 156 1.28 -5.67 -9.56
N PHE A 157 0.08 -5.21 -9.22
CA PHE A 157 -0.21 -3.78 -9.06
C PHE A 157 0.66 -3.16 -7.96
N SER A 158 0.74 -3.77 -6.77
CA SER A 158 1.60 -3.29 -5.68
C SER A 158 3.08 -3.31 -6.05
N GLY A 159 3.52 -4.38 -6.72
CA GLY A 159 4.92 -4.59 -7.08
C GLY A 159 5.41 -3.77 -8.28
N THR A 160 4.51 -3.17 -9.06
CA THR A 160 4.84 -2.37 -10.26
C THR A 160 4.32 -0.95 -10.14
N PHE A 161 3.03 -0.73 -10.38
CA PHE A 161 2.38 0.58 -10.40
C PHE A 161 2.46 1.27 -9.04
N GLY A 162 2.08 0.56 -7.98
CA GLY A 162 2.17 1.00 -6.58
C GLY A 162 3.55 1.53 -6.23
N TYR A 163 4.58 0.84 -6.72
CA TYR A 163 5.95 1.17 -6.41
C TYR A 163 6.52 2.26 -7.32
N LEU A 164 6.32 2.19 -8.64
CA LEU A 164 6.93 3.10 -9.63
C LEU A 164 6.28 4.47 -9.71
N TYR A 165 4.97 4.58 -9.53
CA TYR A 165 4.29 5.86 -9.74
C TYR A 165 4.35 6.80 -8.53
N GLN A 166 4.52 6.27 -7.32
CA GLN A 166 4.54 7.08 -6.10
C GLN A 166 5.62 8.19 -6.14
N PRO A 167 6.88 7.93 -6.55
CA PRO A 167 7.89 8.98 -6.70
C PRO A 167 7.53 10.02 -7.76
N ILE A 168 6.93 9.60 -8.88
CA ILE A 168 6.54 10.49 -9.98
C ILE A 168 5.52 11.53 -9.47
N VAL A 169 4.49 11.08 -8.76
CA VAL A 169 3.43 11.95 -8.25
C VAL A 169 3.95 12.89 -7.17
N SER A 170 4.85 12.42 -6.31
CA SER A 170 5.52 13.27 -5.32
C SER A 170 6.31 14.40 -5.98
N GLU A 171 6.96 14.12 -7.11
CA GLU A 171 7.65 15.16 -7.88
C GLU A 171 6.68 16.17 -8.48
N PHE A 172 5.61 15.73 -9.15
CA PHE A 172 4.59 16.63 -9.67
C PHE A 172 3.97 17.49 -8.56
N CYS A 173 3.73 16.94 -7.38
CA CYS A 173 3.26 17.73 -6.24
C CYS A 173 4.29 18.79 -5.83
N GLY A 174 5.59 18.46 -5.82
CA GLY A 174 6.67 19.42 -5.55
C GLY A 174 6.76 20.53 -6.61
N GLU A 175 6.59 20.18 -7.88
CA GLU A 175 6.59 21.11 -9.01
C GLU A 175 5.39 22.06 -8.96
N LEU A 176 4.18 21.55 -8.69
CA LEU A 176 2.98 22.38 -8.48
C LEU A 176 3.15 23.33 -7.28
N ILE A 177 3.74 22.86 -6.17
CA ILE A 177 4.05 23.73 -5.02
C ILE A 177 5.03 24.84 -5.42
N LEU A 178 6.10 24.50 -6.16
CA LEU A 178 7.09 25.46 -6.60
C LEU A 178 6.48 26.49 -7.57
N ASN A 179 5.59 26.06 -8.47
CA ASN A 179 4.88 26.93 -9.39
C ASN A 179 3.98 27.92 -8.65
N MET A 180 3.26 27.48 -7.62
CA MET A 180 2.47 28.37 -6.76
C MET A 180 3.35 29.42 -6.05
N ILE A 181 4.56 29.05 -5.65
CA ILE A 181 5.52 29.96 -5.01
C ILE A 181 6.08 30.98 -6.03
N ASN A 182 6.47 30.51 -7.22
CA ASN A 182 7.12 31.33 -8.24
C ASN A 182 6.16 32.28 -8.95
N ASN A 183 4.99 31.79 -9.37
CA ASN A 183 4.03 32.58 -10.15
C ASN A 183 3.15 33.50 -9.30
N ARG A 184 3.17 33.34 -7.96
CA ARG A 184 2.32 34.07 -6.99
C ARG A 184 0.81 34.05 -7.29
N THR A 185 0.37 33.18 -8.20
CA THR A 185 -1.03 32.92 -8.50
C THR A 185 -1.39 31.56 -7.94
N PHE A 186 -2.35 31.54 -7.01
CA PHE A 186 -2.88 30.31 -6.45
C PHE A 186 -3.94 29.77 -7.37
N ASP A 187 -3.61 28.74 -8.15
CA ASP A 187 -4.65 27.97 -8.81
C ASP A 187 -5.30 27.02 -7.79
N VAL A 188 -6.62 27.10 -7.69
CA VAL A 188 -7.40 26.32 -6.73
C VAL A 188 -7.39 24.85 -7.11
N SER A 189 -7.32 24.52 -8.41
CA SER A 189 -7.23 23.13 -8.88
C SER A 189 -5.98 22.44 -8.36
N ASP A 190 -4.84 23.11 -8.41
CA ASP A 190 -3.54 22.55 -8.04
C ASP A 190 -3.48 22.30 -6.53
N PHE A 191 -4.00 23.24 -5.75
CA PHE A 191 -4.12 23.06 -4.31
C PHE A 191 -5.00 21.87 -3.94
N ILE A 192 -6.16 21.71 -4.59
CA ILE A 192 -7.06 20.57 -4.36
C ILE A 192 -6.38 19.27 -4.77
N ALA A 193 -5.67 19.24 -5.89
CA ALA A 193 -4.94 18.05 -6.36
C ALA A 193 -3.88 17.61 -5.34
N ILE A 194 -3.06 18.55 -4.86
CA ILE A 194 -2.05 18.31 -3.83
C ILE A 194 -2.70 17.85 -2.53
N ALA A 195 -3.72 18.56 -2.03
CA ALA A 195 -4.39 18.19 -0.79
C ALA A 195 -4.99 16.78 -0.86
N THR A 196 -5.63 16.44 -1.98
CA THR A 196 -6.26 15.13 -2.20
C THR A 196 -5.21 14.02 -2.25
N SER A 197 -4.08 14.23 -2.94
CA SER A 197 -2.99 13.25 -3.01
C SER A 197 -2.33 13.02 -1.64
N PHE A 198 -2.11 14.09 -0.85
CA PHE A 198 -1.59 14.00 0.51
C PHE A 198 -2.54 13.26 1.46
N VAL A 199 -3.85 13.55 1.41
CA VAL A 199 -4.85 12.84 2.22
C VAL A 199 -4.87 11.35 1.86
N CYS A 200 -4.82 11.01 0.57
CA CYS A 200 -4.77 9.63 0.11
C CYS A 200 -3.49 8.93 0.61
N PHE A 201 -2.34 9.58 0.51
CA PHE A 201 -1.07 9.04 1.01
C PHE A 201 -1.07 8.86 2.53
N ALA A 202 -1.55 9.85 3.29
CA ALA A 202 -1.62 9.79 4.74
C ALA A 202 -2.57 8.69 5.24
N ALA A 203 -3.73 8.54 4.60
CA ALA A 203 -4.68 7.46 4.89
C ALA A 203 -4.01 6.08 4.70
N MET A 204 -3.23 5.94 3.64
CA MET A 204 -2.52 4.70 3.32
C MET A 204 -1.34 4.42 4.24
N PHE A 205 -0.50 5.42 4.50
CA PHE A 205 0.64 5.29 5.40
C PHE A 205 0.17 4.99 6.84
N GLY A 206 -0.88 5.68 7.31
CA GLY A 206 -1.48 5.43 8.62
C GLY A 206 -2.06 4.02 8.76
N LEU A 207 -2.51 3.43 7.65
CA LEU A 207 -2.96 2.05 7.61
C LEU A 207 -1.79 1.06 7.62
N LEU A 208 -0.77 1.30 6.79
CA LEU A 208 0.42 0.46 6.66
C LEU A 208 1.24 0.41 7.96
N LYS A 209 1.48 1.57 8.60
CA LYS A 209 2.20 1.65 9.87
C LYS A 209 1.51 0.80 10.95
N LYS A 210 0.18 0.89 11.04
CA LYS A 210 -0.61 0.11 12.01
C LYS A 210 -0.66 -1.38 11.71
N LEU A 211 -0.40 -1.80 10.46
CA LEU A 211 -0.23 -3.21 10.08
C LEU A 211 1.16 -3.73 10.52
N LEU A 212 2.22 -2.94 10.32
CA LEU A 212 3.59 -3.29 10.70
C LEU A 212 3.80 -3.40 12.21
N GLU A 213 3.16 -2.55 13.01
CA GLU A 213 3.19 -2.61 14.48
C GLU A 213 2.57 -3.90 15.07
N PHE A 214 1.90 -4.74 14.26
CA PHE A 214 1.32 -6.01 14.70
C PHE A 214 2.21 -7.22 14.39
N GLN A 215 3.31 -7.01 13.64
CA GLN A 215 4.31 -8.05 13.32
C GLN A 215 5.41 -8.17 14.38
N PHE A 216 5.41 -7.30 15.40
CA PHE A 216 6.35 -7.30 16.53
C PHE A 216 5.60 -7.35 17.86
#